data_AF-A0A1J3CGN7-F1
#
_entry.id   AF-A0A1J3CGN7-F1
#
_cell.length_a   1.000
_cell.length_b   1.000
_cell.length_c   1.000
_cell.angle_alpha   90.00
_cell.angle_beta   90.00
_cell.angle_gamma   90.00
#
_symmetry.space_group_name_H-M   'P 1'
#
loop_
_entity.id
_entity.type
_entity.pdbx_description
1 polymer ?
#
loop_
_entity_poly.entity_id
_entity_poly.type
_entity_poly.pdbx_seq_one_letter_code
_entity_poly.pdbx_strand_id
1 'polypeptide(L)'
;VRAGVKGIQNLRFDYVNKDGDLQEGPDHGSTADKGYILEPFEINHLDKEYLLSVDGYYDETSGVIQTLQFKTNMKTSEHMGNEKTGTKFALGCNGMKIIWFHGYAKENLNSLGAYFTTLPLTKLEYKGNCYGNNWDDGTFKGVRKVSDDISAFCPFLSTCFP
;
A
#
# COMPACT_ATOMS: atom_id res chain seq x y z
N VAL A 1 16.64 -2.11 -4.44
CA VAL A 1 16.49 -3.57 -4.17
C VAL A 1 17.69 -4.29 -4.72
N ARG A 2 18.17 -5.34 -4.05
CA ARG A 2 19.22 -6.21 -4.57
C ARG A 2 18.69 -7.64 -4.68
N ALA A 3 18.84 -8.23 -5.87
CA ALA A 3 18.40 -9.59 -6.16
C ALA A 3 19.60 -10.49 -6.50
N GLY A 4 19.44 -11.79 -6.28
CA GLY A 4 20.37 -12.82 -6.72
C GLY A 4 19.62 -14.08 -7.14
N VAL A 5 20.36 -15.12 -7.50
CA VAL A 5 19.78 -16.35 -8.10
C VAL A 5 18.74 -17.06 -7.23
N LYS A 6 18.75 -16.83 -5.91
CA LYS A 6 17.79 -17.43 -4.94
C LYS A 6 16.59 -16.54 -4.61
N GLY A 7 16.56 -15.30 -5.09
CA GLY A 7 15.51 -14.31 -4.81
C GLY A 7 16.07 -12.97 -4.37
N ILE A 8 15.24 -12.16 -3.73
CA ILE A 8 15.65 -10.87 -3.17
C ILE A 8 16.63 -11.12 -2.02
N GLN A 9 17.82 -10.54 -2.11
CA GLN A 9 18.90 -10.70 -1.13
C GLN A 9 18.88 -9.56 -0.11
N ASN A 10 18.65 -8.34 -0.59
CA ASN A 10 18.64 -7.16 0.24
C ASN A 10 17.57 -6.15 -0.20
N LEU A 11 16.94 -5.52 0.77
CA LEU A 11 15.95 -4.48 0.58
C LEU A 11 16.22 -3.32 1.54
N ARG A 12 16.10 -2.09 1.04
CA ARG A 12 16.23 -0.87 1.83
C ARG A 12 15.06 0.05 1.48
N PHE A 13 14.59 0.78 2.47
CA PHE A 13 13.54 1.77 2.34
C PHE A 13 14.03 3.08 2.94
N ASP A 14 13.93 4.15 2.17
CA ASP A 14 14.17 5.50 2.68
C ASP A 14 12.83 6.15 2.99
N TYR A 15 12.80 6.93 4.07
CA TYR A 15 11.58 7.45 4.67
C TYR A 15 11.61 8.97 4.70
N VAL A 16 10.42 9.58 4.76
CA VAL A 16 10.27 10.99 5.11
C VAL A 16 9.87 11.05 6.58
N ASN A 17 10.63 11.76 7.40
CA ASN A 17 10.33 11.89 8.83
C ASN A 17 9.15 12.85 9.07
N LYS A 18 8.79 13.09 10.33
CA LYS A 18 7.66 13.97 10.68
C LYS A 18 7.91 15.44 10.35
N ASP A 19 9.16 15.84 10.27
CA ASP A 19 9.61 17.21 9.98
C ASP A 19 9.73 17.45 8.47
N GLY A 20 9.59 16.40 7.65
CA GLY A 20 9.68 16.44 6.20
C GLY A 20 11.06 16.09 5.64
N ASP A 21 12.03 15.73 6.49
CA ASP A 21 13.38 15.40 6.04
C ASP A 21 13.48 13.95 5.53
N LEU A 22 14.34 13.76 4.53
CA LEU A 22 14.69 12.45 4.00
C LEU A 22 15.59 11.70 4.98
N GLN A 23 15.19 10.49 5.32
CA GLN A 23 15.90 9.58 6.21
C GLN A 23 16.25 8.31 5.47
N GLU A 24 17.55 8.06 5.33
CA GLU A 24 18.06 6.79 4.84
C GLU A 24 17.72 5.68 5.83
N GLY A 25 17.14 4.59 5.31
CA GLY A 25 16.87 3.39 6.11
C GLY A 25 18.05 2.41 6.12
N PRO A 26 18.04 1.45 7.06
CA PRO A 26 19.04 0.39 7.09
C PRO A 26 18.83 -0.62 5.95
N ASP A 27 19.91 -1.28 5.58
CA ASP A 27 19.89 -2.42 4.68
C ASP A 27 19.29 -3.65 5.39
N HIS A 28 18.31 -4.32 4.76
CA HIS A 28 17.68 -5.53 5.28
C HIS A 28 18.05 -6.75 4.42
N GLY A 29 18.93 -7.60 4.94
CA GLY A 29 19.40 -8.82 4.29
C GLY A 29 20.90 -8.81 4.06
N SER A 30 21.37 -9.56 3.06
CA SER A 30 22.81 -9.76 2.82
C SER A 30 23.24 -9.23 1.46
N THR A 31 24.49 -8.77 1.40
CA THR A 31 25.19 -8.38 0.15
C THR A 31 26.38 -9.29 -0.16
N ALA A 32 26.60 -10.34 0.64
CA ALA A 32 27.78 -11.20 0.57
C ALA A 32 27.83 -12.07 -0.70
N ASP A 33 26.68 -12.54 -1.17
CA ASP A 33 26.58 -13.39 -2.36
C ASP A 33 26.52 -12.58 -3.66
N LYS A 34 26.84 -13.21 -4.79
CA LYS A 34 26.67 -12.58 -6.12
C LYS A 34 25.20 -12.22 -6.39
N GLY A 35 25.02 -11.07 -7.04
CA GLY A 35 23.76 -10.65 -7.63
C GLY A 35 23.85 -9.21 -8.11
N TYR A 36 22.70 -8.56 -8.32
CA TYR A 36 22.61 -7.28 -9.00
C TYR A 36 21.68 -6.30 -8.26
N ILE A 37 21.97 -5.01 -8.41
CA ILE A 37 21.18 -3.92 -7.87
C ILE A 37 20.17 -3.50 -8.94
N LEU A 38 18.92 -3.38 -8.53
CA LEU A 38 17.83 -2.86 -9.36
C LEU A 38 17.68 -1.37 -9.11
N GLU A 39 17.27 -0.64 -10.15
CA GLU A 39 16.94 0.78 -10.05
C GLU A 39 15.92 1.03 -8.92
N PRO A 40 16.08 2.12 -8.15
CA PRO A 40 15.15 2.44 -7.07
C PRO A 40 13.79 2.83 -7.64
N PHE A 41 12.73 2.43 -6.95
CA PHE A 41 11.39 2.93 -7.23
C PHE A 41 11.12 4.17 -6.37
N GLU A 42 11.17 5.33 -6.99
CA GLU A 42 11.00 6.61 -6.31
C GLU A 42 9.53 7.00 -6.16
N ILE A 43 9.15 7.41 -4.95
CA ILE A 43 7.80 7.90 -4.62
C ILE A 43 7.89 9.40 -4.37
N ASN A 44 7.18 10.19 -5.17
CA ASN A 44 7.19 11.65 -5.05
C ASN A 44 6.23 12.13 -3.93
N HIS A 45 6.73 12.13 -2.70
CA HIS A 45 5.94 12.58 -1.54
C HIS A 45 5.50 14.06 -1.64
N LEU A 46 6.21 14.90 -2.40
CA LEU A 46 5.84 16.31 -2.62
C LEU A 46 4.58 16.45 -3.48
N ASP A 47 4.39 15.54 -4.44
CA ASP A 47 3.20 15.49 -5.30
C ASP A 47 2.03 14.71 -4.63
N LYS A 48 2.12 14.46 -3.32
CA LYS A 48 1.17 13.64 -2.57
C LYS A 48 1.07 12.21 -3.12
N GLU A 49 2.16 11.69 -3.68
CA GLU A 49 2.29 10.27 -3.99
C GLU A 49 2.51 9.48 -2.68
N TYR A 50 1.79 8.38 -2.51
CA TYR A 50 1.94 7.50 -1.34
C TYR A 50 1.70 6.05 -1.72
N LEU A 51 2.34 5.16 -0.96
CA LEU A 51 2.27 3.73 -1.20
C LEU A 51 0.96 3.14 -0.67
N LEU A 52 0.26 2.40 -1.54
CA LEU A 52 -1.01 1.74 -1.24
C LEU A 52 -0.80 0.26 -0.90
N SER A 53 -0.03 -0.43 -1.74
CA SER A 53 0.16 -1.86 -1.59
C SER A 53 1.47 -2.35 -2.19
N VAL A 54 1.83 -3.58 -1.82
CA VAL A 54 2.93 -4.34 -2.38
C VAL A 54 2.39 -5.70 -2.79
N ASP A 55 2.50 -6.04 -4.07
CA ASP A 55 2.31 -7.41 -4.54
C ASP A 55 3.66 -8.13 -4.53
N GLY A 56 3.66 -9.44 -4.33
CA GLY A 56 4.89 -10.21 -4.43
C GLY A 56 4.68 -11.68 -4.68
N TYR A 57 5.80 -12.36 -4.91
CA TYR A 57 5.88 -13.81 -5.08
C TYR A 57 6.97 -14.35 -4.17
N TYR A 58 6.73 -15.48 -3.53
CA TYR A 58 7.73 -16.19 -2.74
C TYR A 58 7.79 -17.66 -3.12
N ASP A 59 8.97 -18.25 -3.01
CA ASP A 59 9.14 -19.68 -3.17
C ASP A 59 8.66 -20.41 -1.90
N GLU A 60 7.69 -21.32 -2.03
CA GLU A 60 7.08 -22.00 -0.88
C GLU A 60 8.07 -22.91 -0.14
N THR A 61 9.06 -23.46 -0.86
CA THR A 61 10.01 -24.41 -0.28
C THR A 61 11.03 -23.71 0.61
N SER A 62 11.60 -22.61 0.12
CA SER A 62 12.62 -21.82 0.85
C SER A 62 12.03 -20.70 1.70
N GLY A 63 10.78 -20.29 1.44
CA GLY A 63 10.17 -19.11 2.04
C GLY A 63 10.83 -17.80 1.59
N VAL A 64 11.61 -17.80 0.51
CA VAL A 64 12.32 -16.60 0.02
C VAL A 64 11.44 -15.82 -0.93
N ILE A 65 11.33 -14.51 -0.68
CA ILE A 65 10.65 -13.57 -1.57
C ILE A 65 11.46 -13.43 -2.87
N GLN A 66 10.82 -13.77 -3.98
CA GLN A 66 11.42 -13.76 -5.32
C GLN A 66 11.27 -12.40 -6.00
N THR A 67 10.09 -11.80 -5.88
CA THR A 67 9.72 -10.59 -6.62
C THR A 67 8.78 -9.73 -5.78
N LEU A 68 8.94 -8.41 -5.88
CA LEU A 68 8.06 -7.40 -5.32
C LEU A 68 7.60 -6.43 -6.41
N GLN A 69 6.38 -5.92 -6.27
CA GLN A 69 5.85 -4.84 -7.10
C GLN A 69 5.13 -3.84 -6.21
N PHE A 70 5.58 -2.59 -6.24
CA PHE A 70 5.07 -1.51 -5.42
C PHE A 70 3.98 -0.75 -6.17
N LYS A 71 2.87 -0.43 -5.50
CA LYS A 71 1.75 0.31 -6.08
C LYS A 71 1.47 1.54 -5.25
N THR A 72 1.47 2.70 -5.90
CA THR A 72 1.09 3.99 -5.30
C THR A 72 -0.28 4.41 -5.81
N ASN A 73 -0.81 5.51 -5.28
CA ASN A 73 -2.00 6.17 -5.81
C ASN A 73 -1.80 6.79 -7.20
N MET A 74 -0.57 6.80 -7.74
CA MET A 74 -0.25 7.44 -9.03
C MET A 74 0.32 6.46 -10.05
N LYS A 75 1.14 5.50 -9.63
CA LYS A 75 1.83 4.58 -10.54
C LYS A 75 2.11 3.23 -9.89
N THR A 76 2.50 2.28 -10.74
CA THR A 76 2.94 0.95 -10.32
C THR A 76 4.39 0.76 -10.76
N SER A 77 5.22 0.19 -9.90
CA SER A 77 6.61 -0.10 -10.22
C SER A 77 6.71 -1.24 -11.23
N GLU A 78 7.87 -1.32 -11.90
CA GLU A 78 8.30 -2.57 -12.51
C GLU A 78 8.48 -3.66 -11.45
N HIS A 79 8.51 -4.91 -11.90
CA HIS A 79 8.74 -6.05 -11.02
C HIS A 79 10.19 -6.05 -10.56
N MET A 80 10.39 -6.01 -9.24
CA MET A 80 11.70 -5.95 -8.63
C MET A 80 12.06 -7.33 -8.08
N GLY A 81 13.04 -7.99 -8.68
CA GLY A 81 13.53 -9.29 -8.24
C GLY A 81 13.78 -10.24 -9.41
N ASN A 82 13.48 -11.51 -9.19
CA ASN A 82 13.55 -12.57 -10.18
C ASN A 82 12.20 -12.70 -10.93
N GLU A 83 12.08 -13.74 -11.76
CA GLU A 83 10.81 -14.11 -12.38
C GLU A 83 9.70 -14.35 -11.34
N LYS A 84 8.45 -14.13 -11.75
CA LYS A 84 7.25 -14.31 -10.93
C LYS A 84 6.95 -15.79 -10.69
N THR A 85 7.81 -16.46 -9.94
CA THR A 85 7.70 -17.89 -9.63
C THR A 85 7.30 -18.07 -8.17
N GLY A 86 6.53 -19.14 -7.92
CA GLY A 86 6.02 -19.46 -6.59
C GLY A 86 4.67 -18.83 -6.28
N THR A 87 4.40 -18.64 -4.99
CA THR A 87 3.08 -18.26 -4.48
C THR A 87 2.95 -16.76 -4.34
N LYS A 88 1.84 -16.25 -4.88
CA LYS A 88 1.52 -14.82 -4.88
C LYS A 88 1.02 -14.39 -3.50
N PHE A 89 1.46 -13.22 -3.04
CA PHE A 89 0.91 -12.51 -1.89
C PHE A 89 0.68 -11.04 -2.22
N ALA A 90 -0.10 -10.38 -1.37
CA ALA A 90 -0.31 -8.93 -1.42
C ALA A 90 -0.36 -8.36 0.00
N LEU A 91 0.31 -7.22 0.20
CA LEU A 91 0.27 -6.41 1.41
C LEU A 91 -0.42 -5.10 1.05
N GLY A 92 -1.64 -4.90 1.53
CA GLY A 92 -2.44 -3.73 1.24
C GLY A 92 -3.73 -3.74 2.07
N CYS A 93 -4.26 -2.56 2.36
CA CYS A 93 -5.54 -2.44 3.05
C CYS A 93 -6.36 -1.30 2.44
N ASN A 94 -7.60 -1.59 2.07
CA ASN A 94 -8.47 -0.61 1.40
C ASN A 94 -8.67 0.62 2.28
N GLY A 95 -8.54 1.81 1.69
CA GLY A 95 -8.67 3.08 2.41
C GLY A 95 -7.49 3.42 3.33
N MET A 96 -6.37 2.69 3.23
CA MET A 96 -5.16 2.93 4.00
C MET A 96 -3.94 3.11 3.09
N LYS A 97 -2.91 3.78 3.61
CA LYS A 97 -1.57 3.84 3.00
C LYS A 97 -0.53 3.17 3.89
N ILE A 98 0.50 2.63 3.27
CA ILE A 98 1.68 2.10 3.96
C ILE A 98 2.58 3.27 4.39
N ILE A 99 3.06 3.23 5.64
CA ILE A 99 3.94 4.26 6.20
C ILE A 99 5.30 3.74 6.66
N TRP A 100 5.44 2.43 6.88
CA TRP A 100 6.68 1.82 7.37
C TRP A 100 6.67 0.31 7.08
N PHE A 101 7.85 -0.31 6.97
CA PHE A 101 8.01 -1.76 6.77
C PHE A 101 8.71 -2.48 7.92
N HIS A 102 8.33 -3.73 8.16
CA HIS A 102 9.08 -4.63 9.03
C HIS A 102 9.25 -5.97 8.32
N GLY A 103 10.15 -6.82 8.81
CA GLY A 103 10.39 -8.09 8.15
C GLY A 103 11.53 -8.87 8.77
N TYR A 104 11.92 -9.92 8.06
CA TYR A 104 13.02 -10.78 8.42
C TYR A 104 13.80 -11.14 7.15
N ALA A 105 15.10 -10.95 7.23
CA ALA A 105 16.04 -11.32 6.18
C ALA A 105 17.28 -11.92 6.83
N LYS A 106 17.76 -13.03 6.24
CA LYS A 106 19.04 -13.63 6.59
C LYS A 106 20.00 -13.42 5.41
N GLU A 107 20.19 -14.44 4.59
CA GLU A 107 20.90 -14.34 3.31
C GLU A 107 20.00 -13.74 2.22
N ASN A 108 18.70 -13.99 2.36
CA ASN A 108 17.65 -13.49 1.49
C ASN A 108 16.50 -12.90 2.32
N LEU A 109 15.63 -12.16 1.65
CA LEU A 109 14.41 -11.62 2.25
C LEU A 109 13.37 -12.75 2.36
N ASN A 110 12.96 -13.07 3.59
CA ASN A 110 12.05 -14.17 3.86
C ASN A 110 10.64 -13.71 4.22
N SER A 111 10.52 -12.55 4.88
CA SER A 111 9.22 -12.00 5.22
C SER A 111 9.22 -10.48 5.12
N LEU A 112 8.11 -9.95 4.64
CA LEU A 112 7.83 -8.52 4.57
C LEU A 112 6.45 -8.25 5.17
N GLY A 113 6.38 -7.25 6.03
CA GLY A 113 5.17 -6.73 6.64
C GLY A 113 5.18 -5.21 6.58
N ALA A 114 4.01 -4.61 6.79
CA ALA A 114 3.82 -3.18 6.61
C ALA A 114 2.93 -2.59 7.71
N TYR A 115 3.24 -1.37 8.11
CA TYR A 115 2.39 -0.55 8.97
C TYR A 115 1.54 0.37 8.11
N PHE A 116 0.26 0.47 8.47
CA PHE A 116 -0.73 1.22 7.72
C PHE A 116 -1.27 2.39 8.54
N THR A 117 -1.65 3.46 7.85
CA THR A 117 -2.46 4.54 8.42
C THR A 117 -3.66 4.81 7.51
N THR A 118 -4.76 5.29 8.09
CA THR A 118 -5.95 5.65 7.34
C THR A 118 -5.66 6.81 6.40
N LEU A 119 -6.15 6.71 5.16
CA LEU A 119 -6.18 7.86 4.27
C LEU A 119 -7.09 8.94 4.86
N PRO A 120 -6.83 10.22 4.58
CA PRO A 120 -7.76 11.28 4.92
C PRO A 120 -9.13 10.94 4.34
N LEU A 121 -10.19 11.08 5.15
CA LEU A 121 -11.55 10.81 4.71
C LEU A 121 -11.85 11.65 3.47
N THR A 122 -12.17 10.98 2.37
CA THR A 122 -12.60 11.66 1.14
C THR A 122 -14.10 11.82 1.22
N LYS A 123 -14.57 13.06 1.39
CA LYS A 123 -15.99 13.38 1.28
C LYS A 123 -16.43 13.13 -0.16
N LEU A 124 -17.28 12.13 -0.38
CA LEU A 124 -17.89 11.91 -1.68
C LEU A 124 -18.87 13.05 -1.97
N GLU A 125 -18.89 13.50 -3.22
CA GLU A 125 -19.90 14.47 -3.66
C GLU A 125 -21.28 13.83 -3.63
N TYR A 126 -22.23 14.59 -3.12
CA TYR A 126 -23.63 14.22 -3.16
C TYR A 126 -24.13 14.23 -4.61
N LYS A 127 -24.71 13.12 -5.08
CA LYS A 127 -25.40 13.02 -6.37
C LYS A 127 -26.88 12.80 -6.15
N GLY A 128 -27.67 13.85 -6.36
CA GLY A 128 -29.12 13.79 -6.33
C GLY A 128 -29.74 15.16 -6.60
N ASN A 129 -30.87 15.16 -7.31
CA ASN A 129 -31.72 16.32 -7.47
C ASN A 129 -32.84 16.14 -6.45
N CYS A 130 -32.77 16.87 -5.34
CA CYS A 130 -33.85 16.94 -4.38
C CYS A 130 -33.94 18.37 -3.85
N TYR A 131 -35.16 18.88 -3.67
CA TYR A 131 -35.43 20.19 -3.07
C TYR A 131 -35.19 20.21 -1.54
N GLY A 132 -34.38 19.28 -1.02
CA GLY A 132 -34.05 19.17 0.40
C GLY A 132 -32.80 19.96 0.77
N ASN A 133 -32.65 20.26 2.06
CA ASN A 133 -31.42 20.82 2.59
C ASN A 133 -30.30 19.78 2.55
N ASN A 134 -29.10 20.22 2.16
CA ASN A 134 -27.90 19.39 2.31
C ASN A 134 -27.66 19.13 3.81
N TRP A 135 -27.39 17.88 4.17
CA TRP A 135 -26.97 17.50 5.51
C TRP A 135 -25.62 16.78 5.46
N ASP A 136 -24.77 17.08 6.44
CA ASP A 136 -23.47 16.45 6.68
C ASP A 136 -23.30 16.35 8.19
N ASP A 137 -23.60 15.19 8.75
CA ASP A 137 -23.56 14.97 10.20
C ASP A 137 -22.11 14.87 10.73
N GLY A 138 -21.10 14.91 9.84
CA GLY A 138 -19.69 14.79 10.19
C GLY A 138 -19.22 13.35 10.39
N THR A 139 -18.15 13.18 11.19
CA THR A 139 -17.46 11.89 11.34
C THR A 139 -17.86 11.19 12.64
N PHE A 140 -18.36 9.95 12.53
CA PHE A 140 -18.67 9.09 13.67
C PHE A 140 -17.88 7.78 13.62
N LYS A 141 -17.74 7.11 14.77
CA LYS A 141 -17.09 5.78 14.85
C LYS A 141 -17.89 4.67 14.16
N GLY A 142 -19.17 4.88 13.91
CA GLY A 142 -20.05 3.93 13.23
C GLY A 142 -21.52 4.32 13.29
N VAL A 143 -22.35 3.73 12.42
CA VAL A 143 -23.80 3.90 12.40
C VAL A 143 -24.46 2.77 13.20
N ARG A 144 -25.28 3.10 14.21
CA ARG A 144 -25.93 2.11 15.09
C ARG A 144 -27.31 1.65 14.61
N LYS A 145 -28.10 2.56 14.03
CA LYS A 145 -29.49 2.30 13.61
C LYS A 145 -29.86 3.25 12.47
N VAL A 146 -30.56 2.73 11.47
CA VAL A 146 -31.21 3.50 10.40
C VAL A 146 -32.72 3.37 10.59
N SER A 147 -33.48 4.44 10.37
CA SER A 147 -34.95 4.44 10.46
C SER A 147 -35.49 5.26 9.29
N ASP A 148 -36.40 4.66 8.53
CA ASP A 148 -37.04 5.32 7.39
C ASP A 148 -38.46 5.75 7.81
N ASP A 149 -38.81 7.00 7.53
CA ASP A 149 -40.19 7.50 7.61
C ASP A 149 -40.65 7.78 6.17
N ILE A 150 -41.49 6.91 5.62
CA ILE A 150 -41.87 6.98 4.20
C ILE A 150 -42.94 8.07 4.03
N SER A 151 -42.49 9.31 3.82
CA SER A 151 -43.34 10.38 3.28
C SER A 151 -42.71 11.16 2.13
N ALA A 152 -41.53 10.77 1.63
CA ALA A 152 -40.96 11.35 0.41
C ALA A 152 -40.09 10.31 -0.34
N PHE A 153 -40.46 10.00 -1.58
CA PHE A 153 -39.69 9.12 -2.45
C PHE A 153 -38.57 9.93 -3.11
N CYS A 154 -37.32 9.65 -2.77
CA CYS A 154 -36.16 10.22 -3.44
C CYS A 154 -35.16 9.09 -3.74
N PRO A 155 -34.87 8.76 -5.01
CA PRO A 155 -33.89 7.73 -5.33
C PRO A 155 -32.48 8.26 -5.06
N PHE A 156 -31.81 7.73 -4.03
CA PHE A 156 -30.38 7.97 -3.78
C PHE A 156 -29.56 6.86 -4.43
N LEU A 157 -28.59 7.23 -5.27
CA LEU A 157 -27.51 6.33 -5.69
C LEU A 157 -26.18 7.00 -5.35
N SER A 158 -25.54 6.59 -4.26
CA SER A 158 -24.11 6.85 -4.04
C SER A 158 -23.36 5.55 -4.34
N THR A 159 -22.51 5.56 -5.36
CA THR A 159 -21.70 4.41 -5.74
C THR A 159 -20.28 4.61 -5.26
N CYS A 160 -19.81 3.77 -4.33
CA CYS A 160 -18.38 3.55 -4.12
C CYS A 160 -17.88 2.61 -5.24
N PHE A 161 -16.95 3.07 -6.08
CA PHE A 161 -16.16 2.14 -6.89
C PHE A 161 -14.96 1.64 -6.07
N PRO A 162 -14.64 0.33 -6.15
CA PRO A 162 -13.47 -0.25 -5.50
C PRO A 162 -12.15 0.26 -6.07
#